data_AF-A0A3D3EX29-F1
#
_entry.id   AF-A0A3D3EX29-F1
#
_cell.length_a   1.000
_cell.length_b   1.000
_cell.length_c   1.000
_cell.angle_alpha   90.00
_cell.angle_beta   90.00
_cell.angle_gamma   90.00
#
_symmetry.space_group_name_H-M   'P 1'
#
loop_
_entity.id
_entity.type
_entity.pdbx_description
1 polymer ?
#
loop_
_entity_poly.entity_id
_entity_poly.type
_entity_poly.pdbx_seq_one_letter_code
_entity_poly.pdbx_strand_id
1 'polypeptide(L)'
;MPQHKSPLKRMGTDKKRAARNNYVKRTIRTLTKEIQMNPENRAEQLNKLYAQLDKAAKNGVIHKRTASRRKARLAAFVNKQESK
;
A
#
# COMPACT_ATOMS: atom_id res chain seq x y z
N MET A 1 -22.56 7.33 21.00
CA MET A 1 -22.92 8.12 19.81
C MET A 1 -22.40 9.55 19.98
N PRO A 2 -22.09 10.29 18.90
CA PRO A 2 -21.71 11.70 19.02
C PRO A 2 -22.77 12.52 19.77
N GLN A 3 -22.45 13.11 20.92
CA GLN A 3 -23.34 14.05 21.63
C GLN A 3 -23.31 15.47 21.04
N HIS A 4 -22.24 15.82 20.30
CA HIS A 4 -22.04 17.16 19.76
C HIS A 4 -21.83 17.15 18.24
N LYS A 5 -22.06 18.31 17.59
CA LYS A 5 -21.97 18.49 16.12
C LYS A 5 -20.56 18.21 15.58
N SER A 6 -19.51 18.58 16.32
CA SER A 6 -18.12 18.40 15.88
C SER A 6 -17.72 16.91 15.77
N PRO A 7 -17.92 16.06 16.79
CA PRO A 7 -17.67 14.61 16.68
C PRO A 7 -18.52 13.92 15.59
N LEU A 8 -19.77 14.35 15.38
CA LEU A 8 -20.61 13.81 14.30
C LEU A 8 -19.99 14.08 12.92
N LYS A 9 -19.50 15.30 12.69
CA LYS A 9 -18.80 15.68 11.47
C LYS A 9 -17.50 14.88 11.31
N ARG A 10 -16.72 14.71 12.39
CA ARG A 10 -15.46 13.92 12.38
C ARG A 10 -15.71 12.49 11.94
N MET A 11 -16.73 11.84 12.52
CA MET A 11 -17.12 10.47 12.16
C MET A 11 -17.43 10.33 10.66
N GLY A 12 -18.13 11.31 10.06
CA GLY A 12 -18.38 11.34 8.62
C GLY A 12 -17.11 11.48 7.77
N THR A 13 -16.20 12.38 8.16
CA THR A 13 -14.92 12.56 7.45
C THR A 13 -14.00 11.35 7.58
N ASP A 14 -14.01 10.70 8.74
CA ASP A 14 -13.15 9.55 9.02
C ASP A 14 -13.62 8.32 8.23
N LYS A 15 -14.93 8.08 8.11
CA LYS A 15 -15.46 7.04 7.22
C LYS A 15 -14.99 7.21 5.77
N LYS A 16 -15.04 8.44 5.24
CA LYS A 16 -14.57 8.76 3.88
C LYS A 16 -13.06 8.57 3.71
N ARG A 17 -12.27 8.93 4.71
CA ARG A 17 -10.81 8.70 4.72
C ARG A 17 -10.48 7.21 4.82
N ALA A 18 -11.17 6.47 5.69
CA ALA A 18 -10.99 5.05 5.88
C ALA A 18 -11.27 4.26 4.59
N ALA A 19 -12.36 4.56 3.89
CA ALA A 19 -12.69 3.92 2.61
C ALA A 19 -11.57 4.09 1.56
N ARG A 20 -11.08 5.32 1.38
CA ARG A 20 -9.94 5.61 0.46
C ARG A 20 -8.66 4.90 0.88
N ASN A 21 -8.33 4.94 2.17
CA ASN A 21 -7.12 4.30 2.70
C ASN A 21 -7.20 2.77 2.57
N ASN A 22 -8.38 2.18 2.76
CA ASN A 22 -8.61 0.76 2.61
C ASN A 22 -8.43 0.32 1.15
N TYR A 23 -8.94 1.10 0.19
CA TYR A 23 -8.71 0.85 -1.23
C TYR A 23 -7.21 0.85 -1.55
N VAL A 24 -6.48 1.91 -1.19
CA VAL A 24 -5.02 2.01 -1.42
C VAL A 24 -4.27 0.82 -0.80
N LYS A 25 -4.58 0.48 0.45
CA LYS A 25 -3.95 -0.67 1.13
C LYS A 25 -4.28 -2.00 0.44
N ARG A 26 -5.51 -2.18 -0.05
CA ARG A 26 -5.94 -3.37 -0.79
C ARG A 26 -5.19 -3.48 -2.11
N THR A 27 -5.12 -2.41 -2.90
CA THR A 27 -4.37 -2.38 -4.17
C THR A 27 -2.91 -2.79 -3.97
N ILE A 28 -2.23 -2.22 -2.97
CA ILE A 28 -0.83 -2.59 -2.66
C ILE A 28 -0.71 -4.08 -2.31
N ARG A 29 -1.65 -4.63 -1.53
CA ARG A 29 -1.66 -6.06 -1.17
C ARG A 29 -1.90 -6.95 -2.40
N THR A 30 -2.81 -6.57 -3.28
CA THR A 30 -3.10 -7.32 -4.51
C THR A 30 -1.87 -7.34 -5.42
N LEU A 31 -1.27 -6.17 -5.72
CA LEU A 31 -0.05 -6.09 -6.54
C LEU A 31 1.11 -6.90 -5.93
N THR A 32 1.26 -6.88 -4.60
CA THR A 32 2.28 -7.68 -3.91
C THR A 32 2.06 -9.18 -4.13
N LYS A 33 0.81 -9.64 -4.09
CA LYS A 33 0.46 -11.05 -4.35
C LYS A 33 0.65 -11.44 -5.81
N GLU A 34 0.26 -10.58 -6.73
CA GLU A 34 0.45 -10.80 -8.18
C GLU A 34 1.93 -10.99 -8.51
N ILE A 35 2.80 -10.12 -7.98
CA ILE A 35 4.26 -10.27 -8.13
C ILE A 35 4.73 -11.59 -7.52
N GLN A 36 4.14 -12.09 -6.43
CA GLN A 36 4.58 -13.35 -5.83
C GLN A 36 4.13 -14.59 -6.61
N MET A 37 2.95 -14.57 -7.22
CA MET A 37 2.38 -15.74 -7.90
C MET A 37 2.76 -15.81 -9.38
N ASN A 38 2.86 -14.65 -10.05
CA ASN A 38 3.07 -14.59 -11.49
C ASN A 38 4.46 -13.99 -11.78
N PRO A 39 5.39 -14.74 -12.39
CA PRO A 39 6.71 -14.22 -12.77
C PRO A 39 6.67 -13.33 -14.02
N GLU A 40 5.58 -13.40 -14.80
CA GLU A 40 5.36 -12.57 -16.00
C GLU A 40 5.36 -11.07 -15.68
N ASN A 41 6.08 -10.27 -16.46
CA ASN A 41 6.14 -8.80 -16.35
C ASN A 41 6.54 -8.25 -14.96
N ARG A 42 7.34 -9.04 -14.21
CA ARG A 42 7.75 -8.72 -12.83
C ARG A 42 8.40 -7.35 -12.67
N ALA A 43 9.23 -6.94 -13.63
CA ALA A 43 9.91 -5.64 -13.61
C ALA A 43 8.93 -4.46 -13.69
N GLU A 44 7.93 -4.54 -14.57
CA GLU A 44 6.90 -3.51 -14.69
C GLU A 44 6.01 -3.44 -13.44
N GLN A 45 5.61 -4.61 -12.93
CA GLN A 45 4.79 -4.69 -11.72
C GLN A 45 5.53 -4.15 -10.49
N LEU A 46 6.83 -4.41 -10.39
CA LEU A 46 7.71 -3.84 -9.37
C LEU A 46 7.73 -2.32 -9.42
N ASN A 47 7.92 -1.74 -10.61
CA ASN A 47 7.91 -0.29 -10.80
C ASN A 47 6.56 0.33 -10.40
N LYS A 48 5.44 -0.30 -10.81
CA LYS A 48 4.09 0.10 -10.41
C LYS A 48 3.90 0.02 -8.89
N LEU A 49 4.36 -1.04 -8.25
CA LEU A 49 4.27 -1.21 -6.80
C LEU A 49 5.08 -0.16 -6.05
N TYR A 50 6.31 0.14 -6.49
CA TYR A 50 7.15 1.15 -5.88
C TYR A 50 6.53 2.54 -5.95
N ALA A 51 6.01 2.93 -7.11
CA ALA A 51 5.28 4.18 -7.27
C ALA A 51 4.06 4.28 -6.34
N GLN A 52 3.29 3.18 -6.20
CA GLN A 52 2.15 3.14 -5.28
C GLN A 52 2.54 3.22 -3.81
N LEU A 53 3.63 2.57 -3.40
CA LEU A 53 4.15 2.64 -2.03
C LEU A 53 4.61 4.05 -1.67
N ASP A 54 5.32 4.72 -2.58
CA ASP A 54 5.78 6.09 -2.35
C ASP A 54 4.63 7.08 -2.32
N LYS A 55 3.65 6.93 -3.22
CA LYS A 55 2.42 7.74 -3.21
C LYS A 55 1.62 7.54 -1.92
N ALA A 56 1.51 6.30 -1.46
CA ALA A 56 0.85 5.99 -0.19
C ALA A 56 1.59 6.58 1.02
N ALA A 57 2.93 6.63 0.99
CA ALA A 57 3.74 7.27 2.01
C ALA A 57 3.59 8.80 1.99
N LYS A 58 3.65 9.41 0.81
CA LYS A 58 3.45 10.85 0.60
C LYS A 58 2.08 11.32 1.11
N ASN A 59 1.04 10.52 0.86
CA ASN A 59 -0.33 10.81 1.29
C ASN A 59 -0.61 10.45 2.76
N GLY A 60 0.39 9.94 3.51
CA GLY A 60 0.24 9.57 4.92
C GLY A 60 -0.60 8.32 5.17
N VAL A 61 -0.91 7.51 4.14
CA VAL A 61 -1.68 6.26 4.28
C VAL A 61 -0.83 5.17 4.97
N ILE A 62 0.47 5.19 4.70
CA ILE A 62 1.48 4.35 5.37
C ILE A 62 2.66 5.22 5.81
N HIS A 63 3.34 4.83 6.89
CA HIS A 63 4.56 5.51 7.30
C HIS A 63 5.71 5.27 6.30
N LYS A 64 6.59 6.25 6.10
CA LYS A 64 7.76 6.15 5.19
C LYS A 64 8.60 4.88 5.42
N ARG A 65 8.89 4.56 6.69
CA ARG A 65 9.61 3.32 7.07
C ARG A 65 8.85 2.06 6.68
N THR A 66 7.52 2.07 6.71
CA THR A 66 6.70 0.93 6.27
C THR A 66 6.78 0.73 4.76
N ALA A 67 6.82 1.81 3.99
CA ALA A 67 7.06 1.74 2.54
C ALA A 67 8.46 1.16 2.25
N SER A 68 9.52 1.71 2.88
CA SER A 68 10.89 1.22 2.71
C SER A 68 11.05 -0.25 3.08
N ARG A 69 10.49 -0.69 4.22
CA ARG A 69 10.52 -2.11 4.62
C ARG A 69 9.85 -3.03 3.60
N ARG A 70 8.72 -2.60 3.02
CA ARG A 70 8.01 -3.40 2.01
C ARG A 70 8.81 -3.51 0.72
N LYS A 71 9.43 -2.41 0.27
CA LYS A 71 10.34 -2.43 -0.89
C LYS A 71 11.51 -3.38 -0.66
N ALA A 72 12.21 -3.25 0.47
CA ALA A 72 13.36 -4.09 0.79
C ALA A 72 13.04 -5.59 0.83
N ARG A 73 11.92 -5.97 1.47
CA ARG A 73 11.48 -7.38 1.53
C ARG A 73 11.15 -7.94 0.16
N LEU A 74 10.52 -7.15 -0.70
CA LEU A 74 10.12 -7.61 -2.02
C LEU A 74 11.33 -7.73 -2.95
N ALA A 75 12.26 -6.78 -2.90
CA ALA A 75 13.54 -6.86 -3.61
C ALA A 75 14.34 -8.11 -3.19
N ALA A 76 14.47 -8.36 -1.89
CA ALA A 76 15.14 -9.57 -1.39
C ALA A 76 14.45 -10.87 -1.87
N PHE A 77 13.12 -10.87 -1.95
CA PHE A 77 12.38 -12.02 -2.50
C PHE A 77 12.66 -12.22 -3.99
N VAL A 78 12.64 -11.15 -4.80
CA VAL A 78 12.91 -11.21 -6.24
C VAL A 78 14.33 -11.69 -6.51
N ASN A 79 15.34 -11.09 -5.86
CA ASN A 79 16.74 -11.45 -6.05
C ASN A 79 17.00 -12.93 -5.71
N LYS A 80 16.34 -13.45 -4.66
CA LYS A 80 16.43 -14.86 -4.27
C LYS A 80 15.81 -15.81 -5.30
N GLN A 81 14.81 -15.37 -6.06
CA GLN A 81 14.22 -16.16 -7.15
C GLN A 81 15.11 -16.13 -8.40
N GLU A 82 15.79 -15.01 -8.68
CA GLU A 82 16.70 -14.88 -9.83
C GLU A 82 18.02 -15.64 -9.63
N SER A 83 18.50 -15.75 -8.39
CA SER A 83 19.75 -16.45 -8.08
C SER A 83 19.62 -17.98 -8.02
N LYS A 84 18.46 -18.53 -8.34
CA LYS A 84 18.11 -19.94 -8.13
C LYS A 84 17.76 -20.59 -9.46
#